data_AF-A0A3R9P2L0-F1
#
_entry.id   AF-A0A3R9P2L0-F1
#
_cell.length_a   1.000
_cell.length_b   1.000
_cell.length_c   1.000
_cell.angle_alpha   90.00
_cell.angle_beta   90.00
_cell.angle_gamma   90.00
#
_symmetry.space_group_name_H-M   'P 1'
#
loop_
_entity.id
_entity.type
_entity.pdbx_description
1 polymer ?
#
loop_
_entity_poly.entity_id
_entity_poly.type
_entity_poly.pdbx_seq_one_letter_code
_entity_poly.pdbx_strand_id
1 'polypeptide(L)' 'MAKIIFEVPQSNENMEFVKKLASDIEEKYPGISRGILEKNVSEEKENPNIIRIGIGGKHNTLEEKQNAIDIIIDILEE' A
#
# COMPACT_ATOMS: atom_id res chain seq x y z
N MET A 1 -5.20 -13.29 7.67
CA MET A 1 -4.53 -12.74 6.48
C MET A 1 -3.97 -11.36 6.79
N ALA A 2 -2.76 -11.04 6.32
CA ALA A 2 -2.18 -9.72 6.45
C ALA A 2 -2.96 -8.71 5.60
N LYS A 3 -2.94 -7.45 6.01
CA LYS A 3 -3.61 -6.34 5.31
C LYS A 3 -2.57 -5.40 4.73
N ILE A 4 -2.95 -4.66 3.69
CA ILE A 4 -2.06 -3.75 2.98
C ILE A 4 -2.49 -2.31 3.27
N ILE A 5 -1.56 -1.43 3.58
CA ILE A 5 -1.80 0.01 3.70
C ILE A 5 -0.73 0.77 2.94
N PHE A 6 -1.14 1.81 2.22
CA PHE A 6 -0.20 2.69 1.54
C PHE A 6 0.06 3.92 2.40
N GLU A 7 1.32 4.22 2.68
CA GLU A 7 1.72 5.43 3.38
C GLU A 7 2.35 6.38 2.37
N VAL A 8 1.70 7.53 2.17
CA VAL A 8 2.06 8.46 1.10
C VAL A 8 2.08 9.88 1.65
N PRO A 9 3.13 10.68 1.38
CA PRO A 9 3.11 12.11 1.66
C PRO A 9 1.94 12.80 0.95
N GLN A 10 1.33 13.82 1.56
CA GLN A 10 0.20 14.52 0.94
C GLN A 10 0.54 15.16 -0.41
N SER A 11 1.77 15.65 -0.58
CA SER A 11 2.26 16.28 -1.81
C SER A 11 2.86 15.30 -2.83
N ASN A 12 2.68 13.98 -2.64
CA ASN A 12 3.28 12.97 -3.52
C ASN A 12 2.59 12.95 -4.90
N GLU A 13 3.39 13.04 -5.95
CA GLU A 13 2.91 13.05 -7.35
C GLU A 13 2.24 11.73 -7.74
N ASN A 14 2.52 10.65 -7.02
CA ASN A 14 1.95 9.32 -7.30
C ASN A 14 0.65 9.04 -6.56
N MET A 15 0.02 10.04 -5.92
CA MET A 15 -1.21 9.84 -5.15
C MET A 15 -2.31 9.16 -5.98
N GLU A 16 -2.52 9.57 -7.23
CA GLU A 16 -3.53 8.96 -8.11
C GLU A 16 -3.18 7.50 -8.47
N PHE A 17 -1.90 7.21 -8.68
CA PHE A 17 -1.44 5.84 -8.89
C PHE A 17 -1.69 4.96 -7.66
N VAL A 18 -1.43 5.47 -6.45
CA VAL A 18 -1.68 4.74 -5.21
C VAL A 18 -3.17 4.53 -4.97
N LYS A 19 -4.02 5.51 -5.27
CA LYS A 19 -5.48 5.35 -5.23
C LYS A 19 -5.95 4.25 -6.16
N LYS A 20 -5.43 4.21 -7.39
CA LYS A 20 -5.73 3.14 -8.34
C LYS A 20 -5.31 1.78 -7.77
N LEU A 21 -4.06 1.62 -7.32
CA LEU A 21 -3.58 0.36 -6.71
C LEU A 21 -4.45 -0.09 -5.53
N ALA A 22 -4.79 0.82 -4.62
CA ALA A 22 -5.61 0.50 -3.47
C ALA A 22 -7.04 0.07 -3.87
N SER A 23 -7.58 0.65 -4.94
CA SER A 23 -8.86 0.27 -5.53
C SER A 23 -8.79 -1.09 -6.21
N ASP A 24 -7.78 -1.33 -7.05
CA ASP A 24 -7.59 -2.57 -7.78
C ASP A 24 -7.42 -3.76 -6.81
N ILE A 25 -6.66 -3.56 -5.72
CA ILE A 25 -6.53 -4.56 -4.63
C ILE A 25 -7.89 -4.84 -3.99
N GLU A 26 -8.68 -3.82 -3.68
CA GLU A 26 -9.98 -4.02 -3.01
C GLU A 26 -11.01 -4.67 -3.93
N GLU A 27 -10.97 -4.37 -5.23
CA GLU A 27 -11.83 -4.98 -6.24
C GLU A 27 -11.52 -6.47 -6.43
N LYS A 28 -10.23 -6.81 -6.61
CA LYS A 28 -9.79 -8.20 -6.87
C LYS A 28 -9.69 -9.03 -5.59
N TYR A 29 -9.33 -8.41 -4.47
CA TYR A 29 -9.13 -9.04 -3.15
C TYR A 29 -9.86 -8.26 -2.03
N PRO A 30 -11.19 -8.36 -1.94
CA PRO A 30 -11.99 -7.60 -0.99
C PRO A 30 -11.55 -7.74 0.47
N GLY A 31 -11.47 -6.59 1.15
CA GLY A 31 -11.12 -6.44 2.54
C GLY A 31 -9.61 -6.55 2.82
N ILE A 32 -8.74 -6.74 1.84
CA ILE A 32 -7.28 -6.78 2.06
C ILE A 32 -6.69 -5.38 2.17
N SER A 33 -7.22 -4.44 1.40
CA SER A 33 -6.81 -3.04 1.44
C SER A 33 -7.29 -2.38 2.73
N ARG A 34 -6.42 -1.61 3.39
CA ARG A 34 -6.76 -0.64 4.44
C ARG A 34 -6.81 0.79 3.89
N GLY A 35 -6.68 0.94 2.58
CA GLY A 35 -6.63 2.24 1.92
C GLY A 35 -5.28 2.95 2.09
N ILE A 36 -5.34 4.28 2.14
CA ILE A 36 -4.19 5.17 2.09
C ILE A 36 -4.12 5.96 3.39
N LEU A 37 -2.96 5.94 4.03
CA LEU A 37 -2.60 6.82 5.12
C LEU A 37 -1.78 7.98 4.57
N GLU A 38 -2.44 9.11 4.41
CA GLU A 38 -1.78 10.37 4.08
C GLU A 38 -0.94 10.85 5.26
N LYS A 39 0.35 11.11 5.03
CA LYS A 39 1.26 11.64 6.04
C LYS A 39 1.61 13.08 5.73
N ASN A 40 1.46 13.94 6.73
CA ASN A 40 2.08 15.26 6.76
C ASN A 40 3.56 15.11 7.08
N VAL A 41 4.33 14.76 6.06
CA VAL A 41 5.78 14.72 6.14
C VAL A 41 6.27 16.13 5.82
N SER A 42 7.15 16.69 6.65
CA SER A 42 7.83 17.94 6.30
C SER A 42 8.47 17.76 4.91
N GLU A 43 8.08 18.59 3.95
CA GLU A 43 8.41 18.47 2.52
C GLU A 43 9.92 18.30 2.22
N GLU A 44 10.79 18.69 3.17
CA GLU A 44 12.25 18.72 2.98
C GLU A 44 12.98 17.37 3.05
N LYS A 45 12.32 16.24 3.38
CA LYS A 45 13.05 14.98 3.66
C LYS A 45 12.59 13.70 2.97
N GLU A 46 11.48 13.70 2.25
CA GLU A 46 11.03 12.51 1.53
C GLU A 46 10.95 12.73 0.04
N ASN A 47 11.48 11.77 -0.72
CA ASN A 47 11.45 11.79 -2.17
C ASN A 47 9.99 11.62 -2.64
N PRO A 48 9.44 12.56 -3.42
CA PRO A 48 8.04 12.53 -3.88
C PRO A 48 7.75 11.35 -4.81
N ASN A 49 8.77 10.61 -5.25
CA ASN A 49 8.63 9.41 -6.09
C ASN A 49 8.62 8.09 -5.29
N ILE A 50 8.68 8.14 -3.96
CA ILE A 50 8.65 6.94 -3.12
C ILE A 50 7.24 6.72 -2.57
N ILE A 51 6.76 5.48 -2.70
CA ILE A 51 5.54 4.98 -2.06
C ILE A 51 5.96 3.95 -1.02
N ARG A 52 5.47 4.08 0.22
CA ARG A 52 5.68 3.06 1.25
C ARG A 52 4.44 2.18 1.35
N ILE A 53 4.66 0.87 1.41
CA ILE A 53 3.60 -0.11 1.56
C ILE A 53 3.81 -0.85 2.88
N GLY A 54 2.84 -0.74 3.78
CA GLY A 54 2.80 -1.49 5.03
C GLY A 54 2.09 -2.83 4.82
N ILE A 55 2.75 -3.93 5.20
CA ILE A 55 2.21 -5.29 5.05
C ILE A 55 2.01 -5.94 6.42
N GLY A 56 0.75 -6.16 6.77
CA GLY A 56 0.34 -6.80 8.01
C GLY A 56 0.65 -5.99 9.26
N GLY A 57 0.64 -6.67 10.39
CA GLY A 57 1.00 -6.13 11.70
C GLY A 57 1.77 -7.13 12.54
N LYS A 58 2.03 -6.79 13.81
CA LYS A 58 2.84 -7.59 14.74
C LYS A 58 2.30 -9.01 14.99
N HIS A 59 1.01 -9.24 14.74
CA HIS A 59 0.35 -10.53 14.98
C HIS A 59 0.19 -11.38 13.71
N ASN A 60 0.60 -10.88 12.55
CA ASN A 60 0.54 -11.68 11.33
C ASN A 60 1.70 -12.66 11.23
N THR A 61 1.41 -13.86 10.74
CA THR A 61 2.45 -14.85 10.43
C THR A 61 3.26 -14.43 9.21
N LEU A 62 4.40 -15.07 8.99
CA LEU A 62 5.21 -14.82 7.79
C LEU A 62 4.44 -15.21 6.53
N GLU A 63 3.76 -16.35 6.54
CA GLU A 63 2.92 -16.83 5.43
C GLU A 63 1.83 -15.82 5.08
N GLU A 64 1.13 -15.28 6.09
CA GLU A 64 0.11 -14.25 5.86
C GLU A 64 0.67 -13.00 5.19
N LYS A 65 1.90 -12.61 5.53
CA LYS A 65 2.59 -11.46 4.90
C LYS A 65 3.05 -11.80 3.49
N GLN A 66 3.53 -13.00 3.25
CA GLN A 66 3.92 -13.46 1.92
C GLN A 66 2.73 -13.46 0.97
N ASN A 67 1.58 -13.99 1.40
CA ASN A 67 0.36 -13.97 0.59
C ASN A 67 -0.09 -12.55 0.24
N ALA A 68 0.13 -11.57 1.13
CA ALA A 68 -0.16 -10.16 0.84
C ALA A 68 0.87 -9.54 -0.13
N ILE A 69 2.14 -9.97 -0.10
CA ILE A 69 3.14 -9.59 -1.10
C ILE A 69 2.75 -10.14 -2.47
N ASP A 70 2.33 -11.40 -2.54
CA ASP A 70 1.95 -12.05 -3.80
C ASP A 70 0.75 -11.35 -4.46
N ILE A 71 -0.22 -10.86 -3.65
CA ILE A 71 -1.31 -10.00 -4.13
C ILE A 71 -0.81 -8.69 -4.73
N ILE A 72 0.17 -8.05 -4.10
CA ILE A 72 0.73 -6.80 -4.63
C ILE A 72 1.42 -7.06 -5.97
N ILE A 73 2.17 -8.16 -6.09
CA ILE A 73 2.85 -8.56 -7.33
C ILE A 73 1.81 -8.78 -8.43
N ASP A 74 0.77 -9.56 -8.16
CA ASP A 74 -0.30 -9.85 -9.11
C ASP A 74 -0.99 -8.58 -9.63
N ILE A 75 -1.24 -7.57 -8.77
CA ILE A 75 -1.80 -6.28 -9.19
C ILE A 75 -0.81 -5.42 -10.00
N LEU A 76 0.49 -5.54 -9.75
CA LEU A 76 1.52 -4.76 -10.45
C LEU A 76 1.90 -5.36 -11.82
N GLU A 77 1.65 -6.64 -12.04
CA GLU A 77 1.94 -7.34 -13.30
C GLU A 77 0.83 -7.21 -14.36
N GLU A 78 -0.34 -6.65 -13.98
CA GLU A 78 -1.45 -6.29 -14.89
C GLU A 78 -1.19 -4.98 -15.67
#